data_AF-W2C3M2-F1
#
_entry.id   AF-W2C3M2-F1
#
_cell.length_a   1.000
_cell.length_b   1.000
_cell.length_c   1.000
_cell.angle_alpha   90.00
_cell.angle_beta   90.00
_cell.angle_gamma   90.00
#
_symmetry.space_group_name_H-M   'P 1'
#
loop_
_entity.id
_entity.type
_entity.pdbx_description
1 polymer ?
#
loop_
_entity_poly.entity_id
_entity_poly.type
_entity_poly.pdbx_seq_one_letter_code
_entity_poly.pdbx_strand_id
1 'polypeptide(L)'
;MPDYPGFGESFGQCAMPYVERRPMVHATIDFIRASQQVLQAMHYGRKRELTITGYSIGAYVATQTAREMETNASAAGELTIDRLWVGGTPCDLKRIADEAKVATHLPTPYLLPLAIHSYRRNGYPKIAVDRLLRSPYAEQLTSRFDGMNEAYADGLPTRASDLFTEAFVRGDADVSAPIDAILSENSLTPWRNRCTFVMLHGASDRTVYIDNARAYAERHQASGGQVDFRVVPGNHKEAGILYYLYVILHLPEDRNT
;
A
#
# COMPACT_ATOMS: atom_id res chain seq x y z
N MET A 1 10.80 -11.59 -3.80
CA MET A 1 10.01 -10.43 -3.34
C MET A 1 10.84 -9.20 -3.64
N PRO A 2 10.28 -8.14 -4.26
CA PRO A 2 11.02 -6.90 -4.44
C PRO A 2 11.24 -6.19 -3.10
N ASP A 3 12.43 -5.65 -2.88
CA ASP A 3 12.70 -4.80 -1.70
C ASP A 3 12.01 -3.43 -1.79
N TYR A 4 11.58 -3.06 -3.01
CA TYR A 4 11.09 -1.74 -3.42
C TYR A 4 12.17 -0.65 -3.55
N PRO A 5 11.94 0.37 -4.40
CA PRO A 5 12.91 1.46 -4.57
C PRO A 5 13.19 2.16 -3.24
N GLY A 6 14.46 2.50 -2.99
CA GLY A 6 14.92 3.11 -1.75
C GLY A 6 15.32 2.11 -0.66
N PHE A 7 15.16 0.80 -0.90
CA PHE A 7 15.65 -0.28 -0.02
C PHE A 7 16.57 -1.24 -0.77
N GLY A 8 17.18 -2.17 -0.01
CA GLY A 8 18.10 -3.16 -0.53
C GLY A 8 19.28 -2.50 -1.25
N GLU A 9 19.64 -3.03 -2.41
CA GLU A 9 20.72 -2.47 -3.23
C GLU A 9 20.42 -1.06 -3.78
N SER A 10 19.15 -0.66 -3.82
CA SER A 10 18.75 0.68 -4.27
C SER A 10 18.76 1.75 -3.16
N PHE A 11 19.13 1.37 -1.93
CA PHE A 11 19.23 2.28 -0.80
C PHE A 11 20.19 3.45 -1.13
N GLY A 12 19.75 4.67 -0.80
CA GLY A 12 20.50 5.90 -1.07
C GLY A 12 20.53 6.35 -2.54
N GLN A 13 20.07 5.51 -3.49
CA GLN A 13 20.01 5.85 -4.91
C GLN A 13 18.70 6.58 -5.27
N CYS A 14 17.62 6.25 -4.58
CA CYS A 14 16.32 6.91 -4.70
C CYS A 14 15.58 6.90 -3.36
N ALA A 15 14.58 7.76 -3.21
CA ALA A 15 13.75 7.80 -2.01
C ALA A 15 12.64 6.75 -2.09
N MET A 16 12.28 6.13 -0.95
CA MET A 16 11.17 5.18 -0.93
C MET A 16 9.87 5.86 -1.37
N PRO A 17 9.20 5.37 -2.43
CA PRO A 17 7.95 5.93 -2.92
C PRO A 17 6.75 5.33 -2.17
N TYR A 18 6.72 5.48 -0.84
CA TYR A 18 5.67 4.92 0.02
C TYR A 18 4.28 5.34 -0.47
N VAL A 19 3.44 4.35 -0.77
CA VAL A 19 2.09 4.48 -1.36
C VAL A 19 2.00 5.28 -2.67
N GLU A 20 3.10 5.47 -3.40
CA GLU A 20 3.08 6.01 -4.76
C GLU A 20 2.94 4.86 -5.77
N ARG A 21 1.75 4.74 -6.37
CA ARG A 21 1.32 3.59 -7.18
C ARG A 21 2.32 3.24 -8.27
N ARG A 22 2.68 4.22 -9.11
CA ARG A 22 3.44 3.99 -10.34
C ARG A 22 4.82 3.36 -10.08
N PRO A 23 5.73 3.96 -9.30
CA PRO A 23 7.04 3.37 -9.06
C PRO A 23 6.98 2.03 -8.32
N MET A 24 6.05 1.85 -7.37
CA MET A 24 5.92 0.58 -6.64
C MET A 24 5.40 -0.56 -7.53
N VAL A 25 4.42 -0.29 -8.39
CA VAL A 25 3.89 -1.27 -9.34
C VAL A 25 4.94 -1.65 -10.38
N HIS A 26 5.66 -0.67 -10.93
CA HIS A 26 6.72 -0.93 -11.92
C HIS A 26 7.83 -1.78 -11.32
N ALA A 27 8.33 -1.45 -10.12
CA ALA A 27 9.35 -2.24 -9.44
C ALA A 27 8.91 -3.70 -9.21
N THR A 28 7.63 -3.92 -8.92
CA THR A 28 7.08 -5.27 -8.74
C THR A 28 7.01 -6.05 -10.07
N ILE A 29 6.55 -5.41 -11.14
CA ILE A 29 6.48 -6.03 -12.47
C ILE A 29 7.89 -6.35 -12.99
N ASP A 30 8.84 -5.45 -12.83
CA ASP A 30 10.23 -5.68 -13.26
C ASP A 30 10.90 -6.77 -12.43
N PHE A 31 10.62 -6.86 -11.12
CA PHE A 31 11.06 -7.98 -10.29
C PHE A 31 10.49 -9.32 -10.78
N ILE A 32 9.20 -9.37 -11.15
CA ILE A 32 8.57 -10.58 -11.71
C ILE A 32 9.29 -10.98 -13.01
N ARG A 33 9.54 -10.02 -13.91
CA ARG A 33 10.24 -10.29 -15.19
C ARG A 33 11.68 -10.78 -14.98
N ALA A 34 12.43 -10.12 -14.10
CA ALA A 34 13.79 -10.54 -13.75
C ALA A 34 13.80 -11.95 -13.14
N SER A 35 12.82 -12.27 -12.28
CA SER A 35 12.68 -13.61 -11.70
C SER A 35 12.42 -14.67 -12.78
N GLN A 36 11.58 -14.37 -13.78
CA GLN A 36 11.34 -15.29 -14.90
C GLN A 36 12.59 -15.53 -15.75
N GLN A 37 13.44 -14.52 -15.93
CA GLN A 37 14.72 -14.65 -16.63
C GLN A 37 15.72 -15.49 -15.83
N VAL A 38 15.82 -15.27 -14.52
CA VAL A 38 16.68 -16.07 -13.64
C VAL A 38 16.23 -17.53 -13.64
N LEU A 39 14.94 -17.82 -13.48
CA LEU A 39 14.42 -19.18 -13.53
C LEU A 39 14.72 -19.85 -14.88
N GLN A 40 14.68 -19.10 -15.99
CA GLN A 40 15.07 -19.61 -17.31
C GLN A 40 16.55 -19.98 -17.39
N ALA A 41 17.41 -19.06 -16.95
CA ALA A 41 18.86 -19.23 -17.00
C ALA A 41 19.31 -20.39 -16.11
N MET A 42 18.58 -20.63 -15.02
CA MET A 42 18.81 -21.73 -14.09
C MET A 42 18.09 -23.03 -14.48
N HIS A 43 17.42 -23.07 -15.63
CA HIS A 43 16.67 -24.22 -16.14
C HIS A 43 15.57 -24.76 -15.21
N TYR A 44 14.98 -23.91 -14.35
CA TYR A 44 13.80 -24.26 -13.57
C TYR A 44 12.54 -24.24 -14.43
N GLY A 45 11.60 -25.14 -14.13
CA GLY A 45 10.24 -25.07 -14.67
C GLY A 45 9.56 -23.75 -14.27
N ARG A 46 8.83 -23.14 -15.22
CA ARG A 46 8.13 -21.86 -15.01
C ARG A 46 6.66 -22.02 -15.36
N LYS A 47 5.79 -21.69 -14.41
CA LYS A 47 4.34 -21.53 -14.66
C LYS A 47 4.08 -20.11 -15.18
N ARG A 48 3.08 -19.96 -16.05
CA ARG A 48 2.64 -18.64 -16.53
C ARG A 48 1.70 -17.99 -15.53
N GLU A 49 1.02 -18.82 -14.75
CA GLU A 49 0.05 -18.48 -13.73
C GLU A 49 0.78 -18.04 -12.45
N LEU A 50 0.53 -16.80 -12.05
CA LEU A 50 1.09 -16.20 -10.84
C LEU A 50 0.06 -16.22 -9.71
N THR A 51 0.56 -16.46 -8.51
CA THR A 51 -0.09 -16.02 -7.27
C THR A 51 0.61 -14.74 -6.81
N ILE A 52 -0.15 -13.66 -6.67
CA ILE A 52 0.35 -12.39 -6.12
C ILE A 52 -0.24 -12.22 -4.73
N THR A 53 0.63 -11.95 -3.76
CA THR A 53 0.24 -11.82 -2.35
C THR A 53 0.94 -10.66 -1.65
N GLY A 54 0.29 -10.10 -0.64
CA GLY A 54 0.88 -9.06 0.20
C GLY A 54 0.03 -8.72 1.42
N TYR A 55 0.65 -8.06 2.40
CA TYR A 55 -0.03 -7.55 3.59
C TYR A 55 0.26 -6.05 3.77
N SER A 56 -0.71 -5.27 4.27
CA SER A 56 -0.56 -3.83 4.50
C SER A 56 -0.14 -3.07 3.22
N ILE A 57 0.95 -2.31 3.23
CA ILE A 57 1.48 -1.70 2.00
C ILE A 57 1.77 -2.74 0.90
N GLY A 58 2.22 -3.95 1.26
CA GLY A 58 2.41 -5.04 0.30
C GLY A 58 1.10 -5.48 -0.34
N ALA A 59 -0.01 -5.47 0.40
CA ALA A 59 -1.35 -5.75 -0.13
C ALA A 59 -1.81 -4.67 -1.12
N TYR A 60 -1.52 -3.41 -0.82
CA TYR A 60 -1.77 -2.29 -1.73
C TYR A 60 -1.01 -2.46 -3.04
N VAL A 61 0.30 -2.72 -2.98
CA VAL A 61 1.12 -2.93 -4.18
C VAL A 61 0.67 -4.17 -4.94
N ALA A 62 0.43 -5.29 -4.27
CA ALA A 62 -0.06 -6.53 -4.87
C ALA A 62 -1.36 -6.31 -5.67
N THR A 63 -2.32 -5.59 -5.08
CA THR A 63 -3.61 -5.30 -5.73
C THR A 63 -3.42 -4.41 -6.97
N GLN A 64 -2.59 -3.37 -6.87
CA GLN A 64 -2.32 -2.45 -7.98
C GLN A 64 -1.56 -3.15 -9.11
N THR A 65 -0.56 -3.98 -8.78
CA THR A 65 0.18 -4.80 -9.75
C THR A 65 -0.74 -5.77 -10.46
N ALA A 66 -1.64 -6.43 -9.72
CA ALA A 66 -2.57 -7.37 -10.33
C ALA A 66 -3.52 -6.69 -11.31
N ARG A 67 -4.08 -5.54 -10.91
CA ARG A 67 -4.89 -4.70 -11.81
C ARG A 67 -4.10 -4.28 -13.05
N GLU A 68 -2.88 -3.78 -12.88
CA GLU A 68 -2.04 -3.33 -13.99
C GLU A 68 -1.79 -4.49 -14.98
N MET A 69 -1.39 -5.66 -14.49
CA MET A 69 -1.18 -6.84 -15.32
C MET A 69 -2.46 -7.34 -16.01
N GLU A 70 -3.63 -7.21 -15.38
CA GLU A 70 -4.88 -7.67 -15.99
C GLU A 70 -5.50 -6.68 -16.99
N THR A 71 -5.22 -5.38 -16.85
CA THR A 71 -5.83 -4.30 -17.64
C THR A 71 -4.89 -3.65 -18.66
N ASN A 72 -3.58 -3.90 -18.55
CA ASN A 72 -2.57 -3.44 -19.49
C ASN A 72 -1.82 -4.63 -20.11
N ALA A 73 -2.10 -4.94 -21.37
CA ALA A 73 -1.50 -6.07 -22.08
C ALA A 73 0.05 -6.02 -22.13
N SER A 74 0.64 -4.82 -22.13
CA SER A 74 2.09 -4.65 -22.13
C SER A 74 2.75 -4.97 -20.78
N ALA A 75 1.99 -4.93 -19.69
CA ALA A 75 2.50 -5.18 -18.35
C ALA A 75 2.77 -6.67 -18.13
N ALA A 76 1.82 -7.53 -18.51
CA ALA A 76 1.86 -8.96 -18.21
C ALA A 76 2.67 -9.80 -19.21
N GLY A 77 2.74 -9.37 -20.48
CA GLY A 77 3.30 -10.19 -21.54
C GLY A 77 2.57 -11.53 -21.63
N GLU A 78 3.28 -12.62 -21.33
CA GLU A 78 2.76 -13.99 -21.36
C GLU A 78 2.18 -14.48 -20.02
N LEU A 79 2.42 -13.75 -18.93
CA LEU A 79 2.01 -14.14 -17.58
C LEU A 79 0.53 -13.87 -17.34
N THR A 80 -0.08 -14.70 -16.50
CA THR A 80 -1.46 -14.53 -16.02
C THR A 80 -1.46 -14.53 -14.50
N ILE A 81 -2.54 -14.02 -13.90
CA ILE A 81 -2.72 -14.06 -12.45
C ILE A 81 -3.86 -15.01 -12.18
N ASP A 82 -3.55 -16.13 -11.52
CA ASP A 82 -4.57 -17.08 -11.06
C ASP A 82 -5.17 -16.61 -9.74
N ARG A 83 -4.33 -16.13 -8.83
CA ARG A 83 -4.72 -15.78 -7.46
C ARG A 83 -4.14 -14.43 -7.05
N LEU A 84 -5.02 -13.59 -6.51
CA LEU A 84 -4.65 -12.38 -5.79
C LEU A 84 -5.16 -12.51 -4.36
N TRP A 85 -4.27 -12.73 -3.41
CA TRP A 85 -4.62 -12.80 -2.00
C TRP A 85 -3.97 -11.64 -1.28
N VAL A 86 -4.73 -10.87 -0.52
CA VAL A 86 -4.20 -9.69 0.16
C VAL A 86 -4.81 -9.54 1.55
N GLY A 87 -4.05 -8.95 2.47
CA GLY A 87 -4.50 -8.72 3.84
C GLY A 87 -4.24 -7.29 4.32
N GLY A 88 -5.15 -6.72 5.11
CA GLY A 88 -4.95 -5.38 5.70
C GLY A 88 -4.73 -4.30 4.64
N THR A 89 -5.41 -4.39 3.50
CA THR A 89 -5.16 -3.54 2.33
C THR A 89 -5.62 -2.08 2.58
N PRO A 90 -4.75 -1.07 2.46
CA PRO A 90 -5.19 0.31 2.34
C PRO A 90 -5.72 0.55 0.93
N CYS A 91 -7.01 0.87 0.81
CA CYS A 91 -7.70 0.94 -0.48
C CYS A 91 -7.95 2.37 -0.95
N ASP A 92 -8.52 3.21 -0.09
CA ASP A 92 -8.76 4.63 -0.36
C ASP A 92 -7.88 5.47 0.56
N LEU A 93 -6.76 5.93 0.02
CA LEU A 93 -5.72 6.65 0.76
C LEU A 93 -6.21 8.02 1.21
N LYS A 94 -7.09 8.65 0.42
CA LYS A 94 -7.68 9.95 0.77
C LYS A 94 -8.59 9.78 1.98
N ARG A 95 -9.45 8.76 1.98
CA ARG A 95 -10.30 8.44 3.13
C ARG A 95 -9.49 8.10 4.38
N ILE A 96 -8.41 7.32 4.25
CA ILE A 96 -7.51 7.03 5.38
C ILE A 96 -6.94 8.35 5.95
N ALA A 97 -6.51 9.27 5.09
CA ALA A 97 -5.99 10.57 5.53
C ALA A 97 -7.06 11.47 6.17
N ASP A 98 -8.28 11.48 5.63
CA ASP A 98 -9.41 12.22 6.21
C ASP A 98 -9.76 11.71 7.61
N GLU A 99 -9.76 10.39 7.81
CA GLU A 99 -9.98 9.78 9.13
C GLU A 99 -8.81 10.08 10.08
N ALA A 100 -7.57 9.96 9.61
CA ALA A 100 -6.37 10.20 10.42
C ALA A 100 -6.22 11.67 10.86
N LYS A 101 -6.48 12.65 9.98
CA LYS A 101 -6.22 14.07 10.28
C LYS A 101 -7.15 14.65 11.35
N VAL A 102 -8.26 13.98 11.65
CA VAL A 102 -9.21 14.39 12.71
C VAL A 102 -9.25 13.43 13.89
N ALA A 103 -8.42 12.38 13.90
CA ALA A 103 -8.45 11.34 14.92
C ALA A 103 -8.05 11.88 16.31
N THR A 104 -8.85 11.54 17.32
CA THR A 104 -8.51 11.80 18.73
C THR A 104 -7.35 10.94 19.22
N HIS A 105 -7.10 9.81 18.54
CA HIS A 105 -5.95 8.95 18.78
C HIS A 105 -5.50 8.27 17.47
N LEU A 106 -4.22 8.41 17.16
CA LEU A 106 -3.50 7.81 16.04
C LEU A 106 -2.70 6.62 16.57
N PRO A 107 -3.07 5.37 16.24
CA PRO A 107 -2.29 4.20 16.66
C PRO A 107 -0.90 4.18 16.01
N THR A 108 -0.77 4.79 14.83
CA THR A 108 0.46 4.85 14.04
C THR A 108 0.64 6.27 13.47
N PRO A 109 1.06 7.25 14.30
CA PRO A 109 1.06 8.66 13.92
C PRO A 109 2.05 9.01 12.79
N TYR A 110 3.01 8.14 12.50
CA TYR A 110 4.03 8.36 11.46
C TYR A 110 3.56 8.06 10.03
N LEU A 111 2.45 7.34 9.81
CA LEU A 111 2.09 6.86 8.46
C LEU A 111 1.72 7.96 7.47
N LEU A 112 0.87 8.91 7.85
CA LEU A 112 0.52 10.03 6.99
C LEU A 112 1.71 11.00 6.78
N PRO A 113 2.50 11.34 7.82
CA PRO A 113 3.78 12.02 7.64
C PRO A 113 4.73 11.31 6.66
N LEU A 114 4.85 9.98 6.74
CA LEU A 114 5.68 9.18 5.83
C LEU A 114 5.17 9.27 4.39
N ALA A 115 3.87 9.13 4.16
CA ALA A 115 3.29 9.28 2.82
C ALA A 115 3.54 10.68 2.24
N ILE A 116 3.31 11.74 3.02
CA ILE A 116 3.56 13.13 2.62
C ILE A 116 5.05 13.34 2.29
N HIS A 117 5.95 12.81 3.11
CA HIS A 117 7.40 12.88 2.87
C HIS A 117 7.78 12.15 1.58
N SER A 118 7.32 10.90 1.41
CA SER A 118 7.61 10.07 0.24
C SER A 118 7.12 10.70 -1.05
N TYR A 119 5.88 11.22 -1.10
CA TYR A 119 5.40 11.92 -2.28
C TYR A 119 6.24 13.16 -2.61
N ARG A 120 6.63 13.95 -1.59
CA ARG A 120 7.48 15.13 -1.80
C ARG A 120 8.88 14.78 -2.29
N ARG A 121 9.45 13.66 -1.84
CA ARG A 121 10.78 13.19 -2.29
C ARG A 121 10.75 12.54 -3.67
N ASN A 122 9.57 12.21 -4.19
CA ASN A 122 9.38 11.51 -5.45
C ASN A 122 8.48 12.32 -6.40
N GLY A 123 7.30 11.82 -6.77
CA GLY A 123 6.48 12.36 -7.86
C GLY A 123 5.92 13.77 -7.65
N TYR A 124 5.95 14.30 -6.42
CA TYR A 124 5.21 15.51 -6.04
C TYR A 124 6.03 16.52 -5.22
N PRO A 125 7.14 17.07 -5.74
CA PRO A 125 8.09 17.89 -4.98
C PRO A 125 7.55 19.23 -4.47
N LYS A 126 6.38 19.66 -4.96
CA LYS A 126 5.73 20.94 -4.62
C LYS A 126 4.80 20.87 -3.40
N ILE A 127 4.68 19.71 -2.74
CA ILE A 127 3.87 19.60 -1.51
C ILE A 127 4.41 20.55 -0.44
N ALA A 128 3.54 21.47 0.03
CA ALA A 128 3.83 22.42 1.09
C ALA A 128 3.65 21.76 2.47
N VAL A 129 4.66 21.02 2.91
CA VAL A 129 4.64 20.21 4.14
C VAL A 129 4.31 21.03 5.39
N ASP A 130 4.84 22.24 5.48
CA ASP A 130 4.63 23.21 6.56
C ASP A 130 3.17 23.66 6.68
N ARG A 131 2.38 23.53 5.60
CA ARG A 131 0.94 23.77 5.63
C ARG A 131 0.15 22.56 6.13
N LEU A 132 0.74 21.37 6.15
CA LEU A 132 0.09 20.11 6.53
C LEU A 132 0.46 19.65 7.94
N LEU A 133 1.74 19.74 8.31
CA LEU A 133 2.29 19.34 9.61
C LEU A 133 2.71 20.55 10.44
N ARG A 134 2.55 20.46 11.76
CA ARG A 134 3.03 21.49 12.70
C ARG A 134 4.55 21.38 12.86
N SER A 135 5.19 22.49 13.22
CA SER A 135 6.55 22.49 13.77
C SER A 135 6.56 21.79 15.14
N PRO A 136 7.59 20.98 15.48
CA PRO A 136 8.83 20.72 14.72
C PRO A 136 8.74 19.52 13.74
N TYR A 137 7.57 18.90 13.58
CA TYR A 137 7.42 17.64 12.86
C TYR A 137 7.60 17.81 11.35
N ALA A 138 7.17 18.95 10.79
CA ALA A 138 7.37 19.30 9.39
C ALA A 138 8.86 19.36 9.00
N GLU A 139 9.70 19.96 9.86
CA GLU A 139 11.13 20.13 9.64
C GLU A 139 11.91 18.84 9.87
N GLN A 140 11.37 17.94 10.69
CA GLN A 140 12.01 16.66 11.03
C GLN A 140 11.79 15.56 9.99
N LEU A 141 10.90 15.70 9.00
CA LEU A 141 10.55 14.59 8.10
C LEU A 141 11.78 13.94 7.42
N THR A 142 12.75 14.75 6.97
CA THR A 142 13.94 14.23 6.27
C THR A 142 14.83 13.41 7.17
N SER A 143 15.11 13.84 8.41
CA SER A 143 15.93 13.08 9.35
C SER A 143 15.17 11.93 10.02
N ARG A 144 13.84 12.03 10.07
CA ARG A 144 12.97 11.00 10.61
C ARG A 144 12.80 9.82 9.65
N PHE A 145 12.75 10.09 8.35
CA PHE A 145 12.54 9.08 7.30
C PHE A 145 13.74 8.98 6.35
N ASP A 146 14.96 8.99 6.90
CA ASP A 146 16.21 8.82 6.17
C ASP A 146 16.51 7.36 5.79
N GLY A 147 15.71 6.41 6.28
CA GLY A 147 15.84 4.98 6.04
C GLY A 147 16.79 4.26 7.01
N MET A 148 17.43 4.97 7.94
CA MET A 148 18.36 4.43 8.94
C MET A 148 17.92 4.72 10.38
N ASN A 149 17.08 5.72 10.59
CA ASN A 149 16.60 6.13 11.90
C ASN A 149 15.56 5.15 12.45
N GLU A 150 15.94 4.31 13.42
CA GLU A 150 15.02 3.38 14.08
C GLU A 150 14.01 4.07 15.01
N ALA A 151 14.34 5.28 15.49
CA ALA A 151 13.48 6.11 16.35
C ALA A 151 12.52 7.00 15.53
N TYR A 152 12.23 6.63 14.29
CA TYR A 152 11.40 7.43 13.38
C TYR A 152 10.00 7.72 13.92
N ALA A 153 9.45 6.91 14.81
CA ALA A 153 8.13 7.13 15.42
C ALA A 153 8.20 7.95 16.72
N ASP A 154 9.38 8.09 17.32
CA ASP A 154 9.53 8.59 18.68
C ASP A 154 9.20 10.07 18.78
N GLY A 155 8.45 10.43 19.81
CA GLY A 155 8.04 11.81 20.09
C GLY A 155 6.96 12.37 19.15
N LEU A 156 6.43 11.58 18.20
CA LEU A 156 5.26 12.02 17.42
C LEU A 156 4.00 12.00 18.29
N PRO A 157 3.18 13.08 18.28
CA PRO A 157 1.91 13.10 18.99
C PRO A 157 0.96 12.05 18.45
N THR A 158 0.25 11.40 19.37
CA THR A 158 -0.81 10.46 19.01
C THR A 158 -2.15 11.16 18.80
N ARG A 159 -2.28 12.46 19.08
CA ARG A 159 -3.46 13.25 18.73
C ARG A 159 -3.24 13.97 17.42
N ALA A 160 -4.18 13.84 16.48
CA ALA A 160 -4.06 14.48 15.17
C ALA A 160 -3.93 16.01 15.26
N SER A 161 -4.66 16.65 16.19
CA SER A 161 -4.62 18.10 16.43
C SER A 161 -3.23 18.63 16.80
N ASP A 162 -2.38 17.76 17.35
CA ASP A 162 -1.07 18.14 17.89
C ASP A 162 0.04 17.87 16.84
N LEU A 163 -0.26 17.09 15.80
CA LEU A 163 0.65 16.74 14.71
C LEU A 163 0.38 17.55 13.44
N PHE A 164 -0.90 17.75 13.09
CA PHE A 164 -1.33 18.42 11.86
C PHE A 164 -1.74 19.87 12.10
N THR A 165 -1.56 20.72 11.08
CA THR A 165 -1.99 22.12 11.16
C THR A 165 -3.51 22.21 11.25
N GLU A 166 -4.02 23.27 11.88
CA GLU A 166 -5.46 23.46 12.01
C GLU A 166 -6.15 23.59 10.64
N ALA A 167 -5.49 24.23 9.66
CA ALA A 167 -6.01 24.37 8.31
C ALA A 167 -6.15 23.01 7.60
N PHE A 168 -5.19 22.09 7.80
CA PHE A 168 -5.30 20.73 7.25
C PHE A 168 -6.40 19.92 7.95
N VAL A 169 -6.50 20.02 9.29
CA VAL A 169 -7.54 19.35 10.09
C VAL A 169 -8.94 19.80 9.68
N ARG A 170 -9.16 21.11 9.49
CA ARG A 170 -10.45 21.66 9.04
C ARG A 170 -10.79 21.35 7.58
N GLY A 171 -9.80 20.92 6.79
CA GLY A 171 -9.99 20.67 5.37
C GLY A 171 -10.02 21.93 4.52
N ASP A 172 -9.29 22.98 4.92
CA ASP A 172 -9.21 24.24 4.16
C ASP A 172 -8.76 23.91 2.71
N ALA A 173 -9.56 24.33 1.72
CA ALA A 173 -9.47 23.79 0.36
C ALA A 173 -8.10 24.03 -0.30
N ASP A 174 -7.50 25.19 -0.08
CA ASP A 174 -6.20 25.56 -0.63
C ASP A 174 -5.02 24.84 0.06
N VAL A 175 -5.26 24.19 1.22
CA VAL A 175 -4.31 23.31 1.92
C VAL A 175 -4.52 21.85 1.53
N SER A 176 -5.78 21.39 1.56
CA SER A 176 -6.10 19.97 1.44
C SER A 176 -6.23 19.49 -0.01
N ALA A 177 -6.71 20.32 -0.94
CA ALA A 177 -6.96 19.89 -2.31
C ALA A 177 -5.73 19.30 -3.03
N PRO A 178 -4.50 19.87 -2.90
CA PRO A 178 -3.33 19.29 -3.53
C PRO A 178 -3.02 17.88 -3.03
N ILE A 179 -3.03 17.65 -1.71
CA ILE A 179 -2.72 16.33 -1.14
C ILE A 179 -3.87 15.34 -1.36
N ASP A 180 -5.13 15.80 -1.30
CA ASP A 180 -6.31 14.99 -1.60
C ASP A 180 -6.29 14.44 -3.03
N ALA A 181 -5.89 15.26 -4.00
CA ALA A 181 -5.75 14.83 -5.39
C ALA A 181 -4.70 13.74 -5.54
N ILE A 182 -3.54 13.89 -4.89
CA ILE A 182 -2.44 12.92 -4.91
C ILE A 182 -2.87 11.59 -4.28
N LEU A 183 -3.49 11.64 -3.10
CA LEU A 183 -3.97 10.44 -2.41
C LEU A 183 -5.06 9.73 -3.22
N SER A 184 -5.95 10.49 -3.87
CA SER A 184 -7.00 9.94 -4.73
C SER A 184 -6.41 9.29 -5.99
N GLU A 185 -5.43 9.92 -6.64
CA GLU A 185 -4.71 9.36 -7.80
C GLU A 185 -4.02 8.02 -7.48
N ASN A 186 -3.51 7.90 -6.25
CA ASN A 186 -2.80 6.71 -5.80
C ASN A 186 -3.72 5.66 -5.15
N SER A 187 -5.00 5.96 -4.93
CA SER A 187 -5.95 5.00 -4.36
C SER A 187 -6.29 3.85 -5.31
N LEU A 188 -6.73 2.72 -4.76
CA LEU A 188 -7.14 1.56 -5.54
C LEU A 188 -8.37 1.90 -6.39
N THR A 189 -8.30 1.50 -7.65
CA THR A 189 -9.40 1.61 -8.61
C THR A 189 -10.00 0.22 -8.85
N PRO A 190 -11.33 0.03 -8.71
CA PRO A 190 -12.01 -1.20 -9.13
C PRO A 190 -11.68 -1.62 -10.56
N TRP A 191 -11.73 -2.94 -10.81
CA TRP A 191 -11.67 -3.48 -12.16
C TRP A 191 -12.40 -4.81 -12.23
N ARG A 192 -12.74 -5.25 -13.45
CA ARG A 192 -13.33 -6.58 -13.66
C ARG A 192 -12.22 -7.63 -13.69
N ASN A 193 -11.87 -8.15 -12.51
CA ASN A 193 -10.76 -9.08 -12.36
C ASN A 193 -11.02 -10.46 -12.98
N ARG A 194 -9.94 -11.11 -13.40
CA ARG A 194 -9.95 -12.51 -13.87
C ARG A 194 -9.43 -13.47 -12.82
N CYS A 195 -8.46 -13.04 -12.01
CA CYS A 195 -7.92 -13.81 -10.90
C CYS A 195 -8.96 -14.07 -9.80
N THR A 196 -8.74 -15.16 -9.06
CA THR A 196 -9.41 -15.41 -7.79
C THR A 196 -8.90 -14.41 -6.76
N PHE A 197 -9.73 -13.42 -6.44
CA PHE A 197 -9.36 -12.31 -5.54
C PHE A 197 -9.94 -12.51 -4.14
N VAL A 198 -9.07 -12.59 -3.14
CA VAL A 198 -9.42 -12.71 -1.72
C VAL A 198 -8.80 -11.57 -0.92
N MET A 199 -9.59 -10.91 -0.08
CA MET A 199 -9.16 -9.84 0.82
C MET A 199 -9.47 -10.24 2.27
N LEU A 200 -8.45 -10.34 3.12
CA LEU A 200 -8.62 -10.51 4.58
C LEU A 200 -8.42 -9.17 5.30
N HIS A 201 -9.22 -8.89 6.33
CA HIS A 201 -9.07 -7.65 7.10
C HIS A 201 -9.43 -7.85 8.57
N GLY A 202 -8.68 -7.18 9.46
CA GLY A 202 -8.91 -7.24 10.90
C GLY A 202 -10.18 -6.51 11.32
N ALA A 203 -11.00 -7.14 12.15
CA ALA A 203 -12.28 -6.62 12.65
C ALA A 203 -12.12 -5.31 13.45
N SER A 204 -10.97 -5.12 14.09
CA SER A 204 -10.65 -3.93 14.89
C SER A 204 -9.45 -3.17 14.34
N ASP A 205 -9.17 -3.30 13.03
CA ASP A 205 -8.12 -2.54 12.37
C ASP A 205 -8.43 -1.04 12.39
N ARG A 206 -7.54 -0.26 13.01
CA ARG A 206 -7.57 1.21 13.08
C ARG A 206 -6.34 1.85 12.42
N THR A 207 -5.50 1.06 11.76
CA THR A 207 -4.33 1.54 11.03
C THR A 207 -4.72 1.91 9.60
N VAL A 208 -5.43 1.01 8.91
CA VAL A 208 -5.95 1.24 7.55
C VAL A 208 -7.47 1.18 7.46
N TYR A 209 -8.13 0.92 8.60
CA TYR A 209 -9.58 0.95 8.82
C TYR A 209 -10.36 -0.11 8.03
N ILE A 210 -11.08 -0.98 8.73
CA ILE A 210 -11.90 -2.02 8.09
C ILE A 210 -12.92 -1.47 7.08
N ASP A 211 -13.53 -0.32 7.38
CA ASP A 211 -14.53 0.29 6.50
C ASP A 211 -13.91 0.78 5.18
N ASN A 212 -12.62 1.09 5.17
CA ASN A 212 -11.89 1.45 3.97
C ASN A 212 -11.83 0.27 2.98
N ALA A 213 -11.46 -0.92 3.48
CA ALA A 213 -11.38 -2.12 2.67
C ALA A 213 -12.76 -2.69 2.31
N ARG A 214 -13.73 -2.62 3.23
CA ARG A 214 -15.12 -3.03 2.97
C ARG A 214 -15.75 -2.20 1.85
N ALA A 215 -15.65 -0.87 1.92
CA ALA A 215 -16.17 0.02 0.90
C ALA A 215 -15.51 -0.22 -0.48
N TYR A 216 -14.21 -0.55 -0.50
CA TYR A 216 -13.56 -0.96 -1.74
C TYR A 216 -14.11 -2.27 -2.29
N ALA A 217 -14.29 -3.30 -1.47
CA ALA A 217 -14.83 -4.58 -1.91
C ALA A 217 -16.24 -4.43 -2.52
N GLU A 218 -17.10 -3.62 -1.90
CA GLU A 218 -18.44 -3.30 -2.41
C GLU A 218 -18.38 -2.57 -3.76
N ARG A 219 -17.52 -1.53 -3.88
CA ARG A 219 -17.32 -0.82 -5.16
C ARG A 219 -16.74 -1.72 -6.25
N HIS A 220 -15.87 -2.65 -5.88
CA HIS A 220 -15.26 -3.62 -6.78
C HIS A 220 -16.31 -4.58 -7.36
N GLN A 221 -17.17 -5.13 -6.50
CA GLN A 221 -18.30 -5.96 -6.90
C GLN A 221 -19.30 -5.18 -7.77
N ALA A 222 -19.65 -3.95 -7.39
CA ALA A 222 -20.55 -3.09 -8.16
C ALA A 222 -19.99 -2.73 -9.55
N SER A 223 -18.67 -2.75 -9.72
CA SER A 223 -17.98 -2.54 -11.00
C SER A 223 -17.86 -3.81 -11.86
N GLY A 224 -18.48 -4.92 -11.44
CA GLY A 224 -18.47 -6.21 -12.12
C GLY A 224 -17.26 -7.09 -11.80
N GLY A 225 -16.38 -6.67 -10.89
CA GLY A 225 -15.32 -7.52 -10.35
C GLY A 225 -15.86 -8.53 -9.34
N GLN A 226 -15.02 -9.48 -8.95
CA GLN A 226 -15.32 -10.48 -7.93
C GLN A 226 -14.24 -10.41 -6.85
N VAL A 227 -14.67 -10.34 -5.60
CA VAL A 227 -13.76 -10.38 -4.45
C VAL A 227 -14.45 -11.10 -3.29
N ASP A 228 -13.71 -12.02 -2.67
CA ASP A 228 -14.07 -12.66 -1.42
C ASP A 228 -13.48 -11.84 -0.26
N PHE A 229 -14.31 -10.99 0.34
CA PHE A 229 -13.91 -10.14 1.47
C PHE A 229 -14.21 -10.84 2.79
N ARG A 230 -13.15 -11.16 3.55
CA ARG A 230 -13.20 -11.91 4.80
C ARG A 230 -12.74 -11.04 5.97
N VAL A 231 -13.59 -10.97 6.99
CA VAL A 231 -13.24 -10.31 8.24
C VAL A 231 -12.68 -11.34 9.21
N VAL A 232 -11.52 -11.05 9.79
CA VAL A 232 -10.86 -11.89 10.79
C VAL A 232 -10.73 -11.14 12.12
N PRO A 233 -10.64 -11.82 13.28
CA PRO A 233 -10.43 -11.15 14.55
C PRO A 233 -9.13 -10.34 14.60
N GLY A 234 -9.12 -9.29 15.43
CA GLY A 234 -7.92 -8.55 15.80
C GLY A 234 -7.68 -7.24 15.05
N ASN A 235 -6.66 -6.51 15.52
CA ASN A 235 -6.17 -5.27 14.93
C ASN A 235 -5.27 -5.53 13.69
N HIS A 236 -4.70 -4.46 13.11
CA HIS A 236 -3.85 -4.54 11.92
C HIS A 236 -2.67 -5.52 12.05
N LYS A 237 -2.09 -5.67 13.25
CA LYS A 237 -0.96 -6.58 13.48
C LYS A 237 -1.45 -8.02 13.66
N GLU A 238 -2.46 -8.23 14.49
CA GLU A 238 -3.03 -9.55 14.78
C GLU A 238 -3.63 -10.21 13.54
N ALA A 239 -4.36 -9.44 12.73
CA ALA A 239 -4.91 -9.91 11.46
C ALA A 239 -3.82 -10.33 10.46
N GLY A 240 -2.61 -9.77 10.57
CA GLY A 240 -1.46 -10.16 9.76
C GLY A 240 -1.03 -11.60 10.00
N ILE A 241 -1.05 -12.03 11.26
CA ILE A 241 -0.74 -13.43 11.63
C ILE A 241 -1.77 -14.36 10.98
N LEU A 242 -3.06 -14.05 11.11
CA LEU A 242 -4.14 -14.85 10.53
C LEU A 242 -4.08 -14.87 8.99
N TYR A 243 -3.70 -13.74 8.38
CA TYR A 243 -3.50 -13.66 6.94
C TYR A 243 -2.38 -14.58 6.45
N TYR A 244 -1.20 -14.56 7.09
CA TYR A 244 -0.11 -15.43 6.66
C TYR A 244 -0.40 -16.92 6.92
N LEU A 245 -1.12 -17.25 7.99
CA LEU A 245 -1.65 -18.61 8.19
C LEU A 245 -2.61 -19.00 7.06
N TYR A 246 -3.51 -18.10 6.65
CA TYR A 246 -4.38 -18.33 5.50
C TYR A 246 -3.57 -18.62 4.23
N VAL A 247 -2.56 -17.80 3.92
CA VAL A 247 -1.70 -18.00 2.73
C VAL A 247 -1.01 -19.36 2.79
N ILE A 248 -0.39 -19.73 3.92
CA ILE A 248 0.32 -21.02 4.06
C ILE A 248 -0.62 -22.22 3.87
N LEU A 249 -1.82 -22.15 4.43
CA LEU A 249 -2.78 -23.26 4.37
C LEU A 249 -3.45 -23.44 3.00
N HIS A 250 -3.43 -22.41 2.14
CA HIS A 250 -4.14 -22.43 0.86
C HIS A 250 -3.21 -22.38 -0.36
N LEU A 251 -1.94 -21.99 -0.18
CA LEU A 251 -0.94 -22.15 -1.23
C LEU A 251 -0.89 -23.65 -1.58
N PRO A 252 -1.08 -24.00 -2.85
CA PRO A 252 -1.02 -25.40 -3.24
C PRO A 252 0.34 -25.97 -2.87
N GLU A 253 0.37 -27.12 -2.21
CA GLU A 253 1.56 -27.97 -2.22
C GLU A 253 1.89 -28.23 -3.69
N ASP A 254 3.13 -27.98 -4.12
CA ASP A 254 3.63 -28.54 -5.36
C ASP A 254 3.64 -30.07 -5.20
N ARG A 255 2.48 -30.68 -5.42
CA ARG A 255 2.38 -32.12 -5.62
C ARG A 255 3.00 -32.37 -6.98
N ASN A 256 4.31 -32.68 -6.96
CA ASN A 256 5.03 -33.20 -8.11
C ASN A 256 4.19 -34.29 -8.77
N THR A 257 3.60 -33.98 -9.93
CA THR A 257 3.21 -34.95 -10.94
C THR A 257 4.35 -35.12 -11.91
#